data_AF-A0A950E8X0-F1
#
_entry.id   AF-A0A950E8X0-F1
#
_cell.length_a   1.000
_cell.length_b   1.000
_cell.length_c   1.000
_cell.angle_alpha   90.00
_cell.angle_beta   90.00
_cell.angle_gamma   90.00
#
_symmetry.space_group_name_H-M   'P 1'
#
loop_
_entity.id
_entity.type
_entity.pdbx_description
1 polymer ?
#
loop_
_entity_poly.entity_id
_entity_poly.type
_entity_poly.pdbx_seq_one_letter_code
_entity_poly.pdbx_strand_id
1 'polypeptide(L)'
;TIDRRLMESSQKRKATQPFASSAGCIFKNPVETPAGKLVEDLGLKNRRIGAARVSEIHGNFIVNDGGANAQEMLSLIAEIQSLAKTARGIELQTEVQIVGVEDE
;
A
#
# COMPACT_ATOMS: atom_id res chain seq x y z
N THR A 1 -20.39 24.48 -6.71
CA THR A 1 -21.19 23.47 -7.44
C THR A 1 -20.61 22.09 -7.21
N ILE A 2 -21.40 21.03 -7.41
CA ILE A 2 -20.96 19.64 -7.27
C ILE A 2 -19.79 19.34 -8.23
N ASP A 3 -19.84 19.87 -9.46
CA ASP A 3 -18.81 19.66 -10.49
C ASP A 3 -17.41 20.09 -10.03
N ARG A 4 -17.32 21.25 -9.37
CA ARG A 4 -16.05 21.75 -8.83
C ARG A 4 -15.45 20.76 -7.82
N ARG A 5 -16.26 20.22 -6.92
CA ARG A 5 -15.81 19.24 -5.91
C ARG A 5 -15.35 17.93 -6.55
N LEU A 6 -16.03 17.48 -7.61
CA LEU A 6 -15.64 16.29 -8.37
C LEU A 6 -14.29 16.49 -9.08
N MET A 7 -14.08 17.66 -9.68
CA MET A 7 -12.81 18.02 -10.31
C MET A 7 -11.67 18.08 -9.30
N GLU A 8 -11.87 18.78 -8.17
CA GLU A 8 -10.88 18.90 -7.09
C GLU A 8 -10.47 17.53 -6.53
N SER A 9 -11.45 16.65 -6.25
CA SER A 9 -11.20 15.28 -5.77
C SER A 9 -10.41 14.45 -6.78
N SER A 10 -10.79 14.53 -8.06
CA SER A 10 -10.12 13.80 -9.14
C SER A 10 -8.68 14.27 -9.35
N GLN A 11 -8.44 15.58 -9.32
CA GLN A 11 -7.10 16.16 -9.44
C GLN A 11 -6.22 15.76 -8.27
N LYS A 12 -6.74 15.86 -7.05
CA LYS A 12 -6.02 15.42 -5.85
C LYS A 12 -5.62 13.95 -5.96
N ARG A 13 -6.55 13.08 -6.35
CA ARG A 13 -6.27 11.64 -6.52
C ARG A 13 -5.18 11.37 -7.55
N LYS A 14 -5.22 12.04 -8.71
CA LYS A 14 -4.19 11.93 -9.75
C LYS A 14 -2.80 12.37 -9.26
N ALA A 15 -2.75 13.37 -8.39
CA ALA A 15 -1.48 13.88 -7.86
C ALA A 15 -0.91 13.00 -6.73
N THR A 16 -1.77 12.34 -5.94
CA THR A 16 -1.34 11.66 -4.70
C THR A 16 -1.37 10.14 -4.77
N GLN A 17 -1.95 9.53 -5.82
CA GLN A 17 -2.06 8.08 -5.94
C GLN A 17 -1.43 7.59 -7.25
N PRO A 18 -0.77 6.42 -7.24
CA PRO A 18 -0.17 5.87 -8.45
C PRO A 18 -1.25 5.47 -9.45
N PHE A 19 -1.08 5.92 -10.70
CA PHE A 19 -1.84 5.39 -11.83
C PHE A 19 -1.15 4.12 -12.36
N ALA A 20 -1.28 3.03 -11.61
CA ALA A 20 -0.66 1.74 -11.91
C ALA A 20 -1.54 0.58 -11.43
N SER A 21 -1.29 -0.61 -11.95
CA SER A 21 -1.94 -1.85 -11.52
C SER A 21 -1.67 -2.09 -10.03
N SER A 22 -2.68 -1.88 -9.19
CA SER A 22 -2.61 -2.01 -7.73
C SER A 22 -3.99 -2.32 -7.17
N ALA A 23 -4.05 -2.77 -5.92
CA ALA A 23 -5.30 -3.05 -5.21
C ALA A 23 -5.81 -1.86 -4.37
N GLY A 24 -5.24 -0.66 -4.56
CA GLY A 24 -5.53 0.49 -3.71
C GLY A 24 -4.65 0.52 -2.45
N CYS A 25 -5.20 1.06 -1.37
CA CYS A 25 -4.56 1.03 -0.06
C CYS A 25 -4.46 -0.41 0.45
N ILE A 26 -3.25 -0.85 0.76
CA ILE A 26 -2.99 -2.20 1.23
C ILE A 26 -3.39 -2.36 2.70
N PHE A 27 -3.10 -1.37 3.53
CA PHE A 27 -3.35 -1.39 4.96
C PHE A 27 -4.40 -0.35 5.37
N LYS A 28 -5.16 -0.69 6.41
CA LYS A 28 -5.97 0.29 7.16
C LYS A 28 -5.04 1.26 7.87
N ASN A 29 -5.51 2.49 8.11
CA ASN A 29 -4.75 3.42 8.93
C ASN A 29 -4.80 2.99 10.41
N PRO A 30 -3.66 2.72 11.06
CA PRO A 30 -3.63 2.55 12.50
C PRO A 30 -3.94 3.89 13.21
N VAL A 31 -4.27 3.82 14.50
CA VAL A 31 -4.71 5.00 15.27
C VAL A 31 -3.60 6.04 15.41
N GLU A 32 -2.36 5.57 15.43
CA GLU A 32 -1.15 6.34 15.73
C GLU A 32 -0.69 7.19 14.54
N THR A 33 -0.84 6.69 13.31
CA THR A 33 -0.31 7.36 12.11
C THR A 33 -0.95 6.81 10.83
N PRO A 34 -1.10 7.61 9.76
CA PRO A 34 -1.49 7.09 8.46
C PRO A 34 -0.53 5.98 7.98
N ALA A 35 -1.06 4.87 7.49
CA ALA A 35 -0.25 3.72 7.07
C ALA A 35 0.74 4.09 5.96
N GLY A 36 0.32 4.92 5.00
CA GLY A 36 1.22 5.38 3.94
C GLY A 36 2.40 6.20 4.44
N LYS A 37 2.19 7.02 5.48
CA LYS A 37 3.25 7.79 6.13
C LYS A 37 4.18 6.86 6.91
N LEU A 38 3.64 5.89 7.64
CA LEU A 38 4.44 4.90 8.35
C LEU A 38 5.40 4.16 7.40
N VAL A 39 4.90 3.68 6.26
CA VAL A 39 5.71 2.96 5.26
C VAL A 39 6.79 3.86 4.67
N GLU A 40 6.47 5.14 4.44
CA GLU A 40 7.45 6.15 3.97
C GLU A 40 8.52 6.47 5.03
N ASP A 41 8.12 6.66 6.28
CA ASP A 41 9.03 6.93 7.41
C ASP A 41 9.94 5.72 7.72
N LEU A 42 9.54 4.51 7.31
CA LEU A 42 10.36 3.30 7.36
C LEU A 42 11.31 3.17 6.15
N GLY A 43 11.28 4.12 5.21
CA GLY A 43 12.14 4.13 4.02
C GLY A 43 11.79 3.05 3.00
N LEU A 44 10.55 2.56 2.99
CA LEU A 44 10.14 1.41 2.16
C LEU A 44 9.59 1.78 0.78
N LYS A 45 9.52 3.08 0.43
CA LYS A 45 9.20 3.48 -0.94
C LYS A 45 10.20 2.85 -1.92
N ASN A 46 9.71 2.39 -3.07
CA ASN A 46 10.46 1.64 -4.06
C ASN A 46 11.01 0.27 -3.61
N ARG A 47 10.74 -0.18 -2.37
CA ARG A 47 11.07 -1.54 -1.95
C ARG A 47 10.32 -2.54 -2.81
N ARG A 48 11.00 -3.61 -3.23
CA ARG A 48 10.53 -4.57 -4.22
C ARG A 48 10.81 -6.00 -3.79
N ILE A 49 9.89 -6.89 -4.14
CA ILE A 49 10.08 -8.35 -4.19
C ILE A 49 9.56 -8.83 -5.53
N GLY A 50 10.43 -9.40 -6.37
CA GLY A 50 10.08 -9.76 -7.75
C GLY A 50 9.53 -8.57 -8.53
N ALA A 51 8.33 -8.69 -9.11
CA ALA A 51 7.68 -7.57 -9.82
C ALA A 51 6.72 -6.73 -8.93
N ALA A 52 6.51 -7.09 -7.67
CA ALA A 52 5.75 -6.31 -6.70
C ALA A 52 6.61 -5.21 -6.06
N ARG A 53 6.11 -3.98 -6.00
CA ARG A 53 6.86 -2.84 -5.45
C ARG A 53 6.00 -1.88 -4.64
N VAL A 54 6.51 -1.34 -3.54
CA VAL A 54 5.89 -0.21 -2.84
C VAL A 54 6.00 1.04 -3.70
N SER A 55 4.87 1.67 -3.99
CA SER A 55 4.81 2.86 -4.83
C SER A 55 5.67 3.99 -4.28
N GLU A 56 6.44 4.62 -5.16
CA GLU A 56 7.16 5.87 -4.86
C GLU A 56 6.19 7.04 -4.55
N ILE A 57 5.02 7.03 -5.17
CA ILE A 57 4.02 8.09 -5.05
C ILE A 57 3.30 8.00 -3.70
N HIS A 58 2.92 6.80 -3.26
CA HIS A 58 2.14 6.61 -2.04
C HIS A 58 2.54 5.33 -1.29
N GLY A 59 3.10 5.46 -0.08
CA GLY A 59 3.64 4.33 0.68
C GLY A 59 2.65 3.20 1.00
N ASN A 60 1.35 3.49 1.06
CA ASN A 60 0.32 2.45 1.29
C ASN A 60 -0.13 1.69 0.03
N PHE A 61 0.54 1.89 -1.12
CA PHE A 61 0.21 1.21 -2.36
C PHE A 61 1.34 0.27 -2.74
N ILE A 62 1.00 -0.98 -3.02
CA ILE A 62 1.88 -1.91 -3.72
C ILE A 62 1.40 -1.98 -5.16
N VAL A 63 2.33 -1.73 -6.09
CA VAL A 63 2.09 -1.75 -7.53
C VAL A 63 2.68 -3.01 -8.14
N ASN A 64 1.99 -3.53 -9.14
CA ASN A 64 2.47 -4.57 -10.04
C ASN A 64 3.14 -3.88 -11.23
N ASP A 65 4.47 -3.90 -11.30
CA ASP A 65 5.21 -3.33 -12.43
C ASP A 65 5.21 -4.23 -13.68
N GLY A 66 4.38 -5.27 -13.70
CA GLY A 66 4.24 -6.24 -14.77
C GLY A 66 4.78 -7.61 -14.34
N GLY A 67 3.88 -8.61 -14.29
CA GLY A 67 4.26 -10.00 -14.01
C GLY A 67 4.36 -10.36 -12.52
N ALA A 68 3.97 -9.46 -11.61
CA ALA A 68 3.99 -9.80 -10.18
C ALA A 68 3.00 -10.90 -9.85
N ASN A 69 3.45 -11.92 -9.15
CA ASN A 69 2.60 -13.01 -8.68
C ASN A 69 2.07 -12.75 -7.26
N ALA A 70 1.09 -13.56 -6.84
CA ALA A 70 0.46 -13.40 -5.51
C ALA A 70 1.46 -13.57 -4.36
N GLN A 71 2.40 -14.52 -4.48
CA GLN A 71 3.41 -14.76 -3.45
C GLN A 71 4.32 -13.55 -3.25
N GLU A 72 4.75 -12.89 -4.33
CA GLU A 72 5.55 -11.66 -4.27
C GLU A 72 4.81 -10.52 -3.57
N MET A 73 3.52 -10.35 -3.87
CA MET A 73 2.66 -9.37 -3.21
C MET A 73 2.53 -9.67 -1.72
N LEU A 74 2.21 -10.92 -1.36
CA LEU A 74 2.03 -11.35 0.03
C LEU A 74 3.32 -11.25 0.84
N SER A 75 4.46 -11.64 0.25
CA SER A 75 5.77 -11.50 0.90
C SER A 75 6.12 -10.04 1.18
N LEU A 76 5.79 -9.12 0.25
CA LEU A 76 6.04 -7.69 0.46
C LEU A 76 5.11 -7.11 1.53
N ILE A 77 3.84 -7.54 1.58
CA ILE A 77 2.90 -7.18 2.64
C ILE A 77 3.44 -7.64 4.01
N ALA A 78 3.85 -8.91 4.11
CA ALA A 78 4.37 -9.48 5.36
C ALA A 78 5.66 -8.79 5.81
N GLU A 79 6.56 -8.44 4.90
CA GLU A 79 7.77 -7.67 5.21
C GLU A 79 7.42 -6.30 5.80
N ILE A 80 6.48 -5.56 5.19
CA ILE A 80 6.06 -4.24 5.67
C ILE A 80 5.44 -4.35 7.08
N GLN A 81 4.58 -5.34 7.33
CA GLN A 81 3.98 -5.57 8.64
C GLN A 81 5.04 -5.88 9.70
N SER A 82 6.00 -6.75 9.37
CA SER A 82 7.10 -7.11 10.25
C SER A 82 7.96 -5.89 10.62
N LEU A 83 8.32 -5.06 9.64
CA LEU A 83 9.09 -3.84 9.87
C LEU A 83 8.31 -2.79 10.66
N ALA A 84 7.02 -2.60 10.38
CA ALA A 84 6.17 -1.71 11.17
C ALA A 84 6.10 -2.13 12.64
N LYS A 85 5.93 -3.44 12.90
CA LYS A 85 5.88 -3.99 14.25
C LYS A 85 7.23 -3.88 14.96
N THR A 86 8.32 -4.27 14.31
CA THR A 86 9.66 -4.30 14.93
C THR A 86 10.25 -2.91 15.13
N ALA A 87 10.12 -2.01 14.16
CA ALA A 87 10.74 -0.68 14.23
C ALA A 87 9.88 0.35 14.97
N ARG A 88 8.55 0.20 14.97
CA ARG A 88 7.62 1.20 15.52
C ARG A 88 6.62 0.64 16.53
N GLY A 89 6.57 -0.67 16.73
CA GLY A 89 5.58 -1.30 17.62
C GLY A 89 4.15 -1.28 17.08
N ILE A 90 3.96 -0.98 15.78
CA ILE A 90 2.63 -0.81 15.19
C ILE A 90 2.24 -2.06 14.39
N GLU A 91 1.08 -2.63 14.70
CA GLU A 91 0.52 -3.77 13.95
C GLU A 91 -0.38 -3.27 12.80
N LEU A 92 0.10 -3.43 11.57
CA LEU A 92 -0.67 -3.07 10.38
C LEU A 92 -1.65 -4.19 10.00
N GLN A 93 -2.93 -3.84 9.86
CA GLN A 93 -3.97 -4.73 9.33
C GLN A 93 -4.22 -4.45 7.86
N THR A 94 -4.35 -5.49 7.04
CA THR A 94 -4.70 -5.32 5.62
C THR A 94 -6.12 -4.76 5.48
N GLU A 95 -6.30 -3.86 4.53
CA GLU A 95 -7.59 -3.39 4.04
C GLU A 95 -8.06 -4.24 2.86
N VAL A 96 -7.11 -4.71 2.05
CA VAL A 96 -7.37 -5.64 0.95
C VAL A 96 -7.82 -7.00 1.49
N GLN A 97 -8.75 -7.62 0.77
CA GLN A 97 -9.15 -9.01 1.00
C GLN A 97 -8.21 -9.94 0.23
N ILE A 98 -7.59 -10.87 0.97
CA ILE A 98 -6.75 -11.93 0.40
C ILE A 98 -7.65 -13.15 0.27
N VAL A 99 -7.72 -13.74 -0.93
CA VAL A 99 -8.55 -14.90 -1.25
C VAL A 99 -7.69 -16.01 -1.85
N GLY A 100 -8.14 -17.25 -1.78
CA GLY A 100 -7.40 -18.41 -2.32
C GLY A 100 -6.23 -18.87 -1.45
N VAL A 101 -6.14 -18.35 -0.23
CA VAL A 101 -5.40 -19.01 0.87
C VAL A 101 -6.38 -19.97 1.53
N GLU A 102 -5.97 -21.22 1.78
CA GLU A 102 -6.80 -22.14 2.57
C GLU A 102 -6.88 -21.61 4.00
N ASP A 103 -8.09 -21.42 4.51
CA ASP A 103 -8.30 -21.15 5.93
C ASP A 103 -7.93 -22.43 6.69
N GLU A 104 -6.84 -22.43 7.45
CA GLU A 104 -6.58 -23.47 8.48
C GLU A 104 -7.47 -23.25 9.71
#